data_AF-A0A9E5MZP4-F1
#
_entry.id   AF-A0A9E5MZP4-F1
#
_cell.length_a   1.000
_cell.length_b   1.000
_cell.length_c   1.000
_cell.angle_alpha   90.00
_cell.angle_beta   90.00
_cell.angle_gamma   90.00
#
_symmetry.space_group_name_H-M   'P 1'
#
loop_
_entity.id
_entity.type
_entity.pdbx_description
1 polymer ?
#
loop_
_entity_poly.entity_id
_entity_poly.type
_entity_poly.pdbx_seq_one_letter_code
_entity_poly.pdbx_strand_id
1 'polypeptide(L)'
;MQSYAELTLSPLFRRGWASGYAAVEEGQQCDEWLQTAFCRQVPSAGVQVFPLDTTVWPHPSARTLTGLVYEHSPTRAKGKHTAVKGHVYSLLSWAPERGSSWALPIDSRRLRPEETAVDLAVIQVEAFCQRRAAQRHLAGLDVVVADGKYGNHRFLGGVQDMPCAKVVRLRRDRVLYGPPPAYGGRGRPRKHGRRFAFKEPESWHEPEEDVTFVDARWGQVRLRTWRELHAKQDAETDFAVILAEVRLEREKRPAPIWLAYQGADGHPAQDVWSWFDHRWPIEPSIRFRKRRLYWTLPALQQSERCDRWTRLVDIAYWQLFQARQLVADRPLPWQKPQQNLTPGRVLQAMALLFATIGTPSQSVQTRGKSPGWPKGRKRSPPPRFKTVRRGKK
;
A
#
# COMPACT_ATOMS: atom_id res chain seq x y z
N MET A 1 10.70 -9.11 21.72
CA MET A 1 10.68 -10.38 20.99
C MET A 1 11.89 -10.42 20.07
N GLN A 2 12.77 -11.40 20.21
CA GLN A 2 14.05 -11.50 19.51
C GLN A 2 14.03 -12.52 18.36
N SER A 3 13.05 -13.43 18.34
CA SER A 3 12.97 -14.51 17.35
C SER A 3 11.53 -14.86 16.96
N TYR A 4 11.38 -15.53 15.81
CA TYR A 4 10.09 -16.06 15.36
C TYR A 4 9.52 -17.10 16.35
N ALA A 5 10.37 -17.94 16.94
CA ALA A 5 9.95 -18.96 17.90
C ALA A 5 9.31 -18.37 19.16
N GLU A 6 9.73 -17.18 19.60
CA GLU A 6 9.12 -16.51 20.76
C GLU A 6 7.64 -16.17 20.57
N LEU A 7 7.13 -16.09 19.33
CA LEU A 7 5.68 -15.96 19.09
C LEU A 7 4.89 -17.12 19.71
N THR A 8 5.48 -18.31 19.75
CA THR A 8 4.85 -19.51 20.29
C THR A 8 4.88 -19.60 21.81
N LEU A 9 5.59 -18.68 22.47
CA LEU A 9 5.60 -18.56 23.94
C LEU A 9 4.40 -17.77 24.47
N SER A 10 3.51 -17.29 23.59
CA SER A 10 2.25 -16.69 24.01
C SER A 10 1.47 -17.69 24.89
N PRO A 11 0.95 -17.26 26.07
CA PRO A 11 0.17 -18.15 26.93
C PRO A 11 -1.12 -18.67 26.27
N LEU A 12 -1.57 -18.01 25.21
CA LEU A 12 -2.73 -18.41 24.41
C LEU A 12 -2.38 -19.39 23.28
N PHE A 13 -1.09 -19.66 23.05
CA PHE A 13 -0.64 -20.59 22.01
C PHE A 13 -0.60 -22.02 22.55
N ARG A 14 -1.46 -22.89 22.03
CA ARG A 14 -1.67 -24.25 22.56
C ARG A 14 -0.76 -25.34 21.94
N ARG A 15 0.20 -24.97 21.09
CA ARG A 15 1.06 -25.90 20.36
C ARG A 15 2.53 -25.68 20.70
N GLY A 16 3.38 -26.68 20.43
CA GLY A 16 4.82 -26.52 20.59
C GLY A 16 5.43 -25.59 19.54
N TRP A 17 6.60 -25.03 19.83
CA TRP A 17 7.26 -24.04 18.97
C TRP A 17 7.46 -24.51 17.51
N ALA A 18 7.75 -25.80 17.31
CA ALA A 18 7.92 -26.39 15.99
C ALA A 18 6.66 -26.29 15.11
N SER A 19 5.47 -26.23 15.71
CA SER A 19 4.22 -26.02 14.98
C SER A 19 4.13 -24.65 14.33
N GLY A 20 4.75 -23.62 14.91
CA GLY A 20 4.83 -22.29 14.28
C GLY A 20 5.59 -22.33 12.96
N TYR A 21 6.69 -23.09 12.90
CA TYR A 21 7.43 -23.33 11.67
C TYR A 21 6.58 -24.16 10.70
N ALA A 22 6.10 -25.33 11.12
CA ALA A 22 5.29 -26.22 10.28
C ALA A 22 4.11 -25.49 9.63
N ALA A 23 3.40 -24.62 10.37
CA ALA A 23 2.29 -23.82 9.82
C ALA A 23 2.73 -22.92 8.65
N VAL A 24 3.90 -22.31 8.72
CA VAL A 24 4.45 -21.47 7.64
C VAL A 24 5.14 -22.30 6.56
N GLU A 25 5.56 -23.53 6.84
CA GLU A 25 6.19 -24.39 5.84
C GLU A 25 5.16 -25.14 4.97
N GLU A 26 4.17 -25.73 5.63
CA GLU A 26 3.20 -26.67 5.06
C GLU A 26 1.82 -26.05 4.87
N GLY A 27 1.52 -24.93 5.55
CA GLY A 27 0.22 -24.28 5.47
C GLY A 27 -0.13 -23.79 4.07
N GLN A 28 -1.43 -23.62 3.82
CA GLN A 28 -1.94 -23.08 2.57
C GLN A 28 -2.94 -21.97 2.87
N GLN A 29 -2.94 -20.97 2.01
CA GLN A 29 -3.85 -19.83 2.05
C GLN A 29 -4.32 -19.59 0.62
N CYS A 30 -5.63 -19.46 0.42
CA CYS A 30 -6.19 -19.14 -0.88
C CYS A 30 -6.20 -17.61 -1.04
N ASP A 31 -5.25 -17.08 -1.79
CA ASP A 31 -5.08 -15.63 -2.00
C ASP A 31 -6.33 -15.00 -2.61
N GLU A 32 -6.90 -15.64 -3.61
CA GLU A 32 -8.10 -15.16 -4.29
C GLU A 32 -9.29 -15.08 -3.34
N TRP A 33 -9.48 -16.10 -2.50
CA TRP A 33 -10.52 -16.09 -1.48
C TRP A 33 -10.27 -15.02 -0.43
N LEU A 34 -9.03 -14.87 0.06
CA LEU A 34 -8.67 -13.85 1.06
C LEU A 34 -8.89 -12.42 0.53
N GLN A 35 -8.41 -12.12 -0.68
CA GLN A 35 -8.62 -10.82 -1.32
C GLN A 35 -10.11 -10.53 -1.50
N THR A 36 -10.89 -11.53 -1.93
CA THR A 36 -12.35 -11.41 -2.06
C THR A 36 -13.02 -11.17 -0.71
N ALA A 37 -12.62 -11.89 0.33
CA ALA A 37 -13.13 -11.74 1.68
C ALA A 37 -12.80 -10.35 2.26
N PHE A 38 -11.59 -9.83 2.03
CA PHE A 38 -11.20 -8.48 2.44
C PHE A 38 -12.02 -7.41 1.70
N CYS A 39 -12.21 -7.54 0.38
CA CYS A 39 -13.07 -6.62 -0.37
C CYS A 39 -14.51 -6.58 0.16
N ARG A 40 -15.07 -7.72 0.60
CA ARG A 40 -16.43 -7.79 1.17
C ARG A 40 -16.57 -7.04 2.49
N GLN A 41 -15.48 -6.84 3.22
CA GLN A 41 -15.49 -6.05 4.47
C GLN A 41 -15.46 -4.54 4.20
N VAL A 42 -15.13 -4.12 2.98
CA VAL A 42 -15.10 -2.71 2.60
C VAL A 42 -16.52 -2.24 2.29
N PRO A 43 -16.99 -1.11 2.87
CA PRO A 43 -18.31 -0.58 2.56
C PRO A 43 -18.54 -0.40 1.05
N SER A 44 -19.74 -0.71 0.59
CA SER A 44 -20.10 -0.66 -0.83
C SER A 44 -20.60 0.72 -1.28
N ALA A 45 -20.95 1.60 -0.33
CA ALA A 45 -21.45 2.95 -0.57
C ALA A 45 -20.44 4.03 -0.16
N GLY A 46 -20.62 5.24 -0.71
CA GLY A 46 -19.75 6.38 -0.46
C GLY A 46 -18.36 6.22 -1.07
N VAL A 47 -17.47 7.14 -0.71
CA VAL A 47 -16.08 7.13 -1.20
C VAL A 47 -15.22 6.22 -0.34
N GLN A 48 -14.59 5.23 -0.98
CA GLN A 48 -13.64 4.31 -0.36
C GLN A 48 -12.24 4.57 -0.94
N VAL A 49 -11.26 4.83 -0.07
CA VAL A 49 -9.90 5.19 -0.49
C VAL A 49 -8.95 4.00 -0.35
N PHE A 50 -8.16 3.76 -1.39
CA PHE A 50 -7.25 2.63 -1.49
C PHE A 50 -5.80 3.07 -1.74
N PRO A 51 -5.02 3.30 -0.68
CA PRO A 51 -3.61 3.64 -0.81
C PRO A 51 -2.79 2.50 -1.40
N LEU A 52 -1.95 2.86 -2.37
CA LEU A 52 -0.96 2.00 -3.00
C LEU A 52 0.44 2.44 -2.59
N ASP A 53 1.27 1.49 -2.13
CA ASP A 53 2.67 1.74 -1.76
C ASP A 53 3.53 0.48 -1.90
N THR A 54 4.85 0.65 -1.92
CA THR A 54 5.82 -0.45 -1.86
C THR A 54 6.63 -0.42 -0.59
N THR A 55 6.98 -1.59 -0.07
CA THR A 55 7.78 -1.73 1.14
C THR A 55 8.73 -2.89 1.06
N VAL A 56 9.90 -2.76 1.70
CA VAL A 56 10.96 -3.77 1.66
C VAL A 56 10.92 -4.65 2.90
N TRP A 57 11.07 -5.97 2.73
CA TRP A 57 11.50 -6.90 3.76
C TRP A 57 13.02 -7.15 3.63
N PRO A 58 13.85 -6.59 4.53
CA PRO A 58 15.29 -6.80 4.50
C PRO A 58 15.70 -8.25 4.80
N HIS A 59 16.63 -8.78 4.01
CA HIS A 59 17.22 -10.10 4.18
C HIS A 59 18.75 -10.06 4.08
N PRO A 60 19.47 -9.26 4.89
CA PRO A 60 20.90 -8.99 4.70
C PRO A 60 21.77 -10.24 4.63
N SER A 61 21.46 -11.27 5.42
CA SER A 61 22.25 -12.50 5.50
C SER A 61 21.71 -13.65 4.64
N ALA A 62 20.56 -13.49 3.96
CA ALA A 62 19.94 -14.58 3.21
C ALA A 62 20.76 -14.95 1.97
N ARG A 63 20.88 -16.26 1.74
CA ARG A 63 21.55 -16.86 0.56
C ARG A 63 20.63 -17.79 -0.24
N THR A 64 19.50 -18.21 0.33
CA THR A 64 18.61 -19.25 -0.22
C THR A 64 17.28 -18.70 -0.72
N LEU A 65 17.03 -17.40 -0.57
CA LEU A 65 15.82 -16.75 -1.05
C LEU A 65 15.96 -16.34 -2.51
N THR A 66 15.02 -16.79 -3.33
CA THR A 66 14.83 -16.35 -4.72
C THR A 66 14.29 -14.92 -4.79
N GLY A 67 14.56 -14.21 -5.89
CA GLY A 67 13.92 -12.92 -6.16
C GLY A 67 14.37 -11.75 -5.28
N LEU A 68 15.49 -11.87 -4.55
CA LEU A 68 16.05 -10.77 -3.78
C LEU A 68 16.59 -9.67 -4.70
N VAL A 69 16.32 -8.42 -4.35
CA VAL A 69 16.80 -7.24 -5.04
C VAL A 69 17.52 -6.28 -4.10
N TYR A 70 18.32 -5.37 -4.65
CA TYR A 70 18.82 -4.21 -3.93
C TYR A 70 17.82 -3.05 -4.05
N GLU A 71 17.25 -2.64 -2.94
CA GLU A 71 16.28 -1.54 -2.88
C GLU A 71 16.78 -0.41 -1.97
N HIS A 72 16.31 0.81 -2.18
CA HIS A 72 16.72 1.95 -1.38
C HIS A 72 16.26 1.81 0.09
N SER A 73 17.18 1.95 1.04
CA SER A 73 16.87 2.02 2.47
C SER A 73 16.60 3.47 2.88
N PRO A 74 15.46 3.77 3.54
CA PRO A 74 15.21 5.08 4.10
C PRO A 74 16.12 5.38 5.30
N THR A 75 16.66 4.35 5.96
CA THR A 75 17.63 4.51 7.06
C THR A 75 18.98 4.90 6.49
N ARG A 76 19.44 6.12 6.80
CA ARG A 76 20.79 6.58 6.46
C ARG A 76 21.81 5.80 7.30
N ALA A 77 22.83 5.25 6.65
CA ALA A 77 24.06 4.85 7.35
C ALA A 77 25.17 5.83 6.95
N LYS A 78 25.84 6.44 7.94
CA LYS A 78 26.95 7.38 7.71
C LYS A 78 26.59 8.52 6.73
N GLY A 79 25.39 9.11 6.88
CA GLY A 79 24.94 10.24 6.06
C GLY A 79 24.56 9.90 4.61
N LYS A 80 24.73 8.65 4.15
CA LYS A 80 24.34 8.21 2.80
C LYS A 80 23.15 7.26 2.86
N HIS A 81 22.31 7.34 1.83
CA HIS A 81 21.29 6.34 1.60
C HIS A 81 21.97 5.02 1.23
N THR A 82 21.63 3.93 1.93
CA THR A 82 22.16 2.60 1.65
C THR A 82 21.17 1.80 0.84
N ALA A 83 21.66 0.86 0.03
CA ALA A 83 20.82 -0.16 -0.57
C ALA A 83 20.69 -1.32 0.41
N VAL A 84 19.48 -1.84 0.59
CA VAL A 84 19.20 -3.04 1.38
C VAL A 84 18.85 -4.18 0.45
N LYS A 85 19.45 -5.35 0.69
CA LYS A 85 19.08 -6.60 0.04
C LYS A 85 17.78 -7.11 0.65
N GLY A 86 16.74 -7.32 -0.14
CA GLY A 86 15.45 -7.76 0.38
C GLY A 86 14.44 -8.14 -0.69
N HIS A 87 13.28 -8.62 -0.23
CA HIS A 87 12.08 -8.70 -1.06
C HIS A 87 11.34 -7.36 -1.02
N VAL A 88 10.77 -6.96 -2.15
CA VAL A 88 9.91 -5.78 -2.24
C VAL A 88 8.47 -6.28 -2.34
N TYR A 89 7.59 -5.72 -1.54
CA TYR A 89 6.15 -6.01 -1.56
C TYR A 89 5.39 -4.77 -2.01
N SER A 90 4.47 -4.94 -2.96
CA SER A 90 3.47 -3.95 -3.35
C SER A 90 2.20 -4.18 -2.52
N LEU A 91 1.67 -3.11 -1.95
CA LEU A 91 0.53 -3.12 -1.04
C LEU A 91 -0.57 -2.23 -1.60
N LEU A 92 -1.72 -2.83 -1.93
CA LEU A 92 -2.97 -2.12 -2.11
C LEU A 92 -3.76 -2.29 -0.80
N SER A 93 -4.04 -1.19 -0.11
CA SER A 93 -4.72 -1.21 1.19
C SER A 93 -5.98 -0.37 1.15
N TRP A 94 -6.97 -0.66 2.00
CA TRP A 94 -8.13 0.20 2.24
C TRP A 94 -7.87 1.10 3.45
N ALA A 95 -8.05 2.41 3.28
CA ALA A 95 -7.97 3.39 4.36
C ALA A 95 -9.40 3.80 4.78
N PRO A 96 -9.93 3.22 5.87
CA PRO A 96 -11.33 3.43 6.27
C PRO A 96 -11.63 4.88 6.67
N GLU A 97 -10.66 5.56 7.28
CA GLU A 97 -10.88 6.87 7.90
C GLU A 97 -9.68 7.79 7.70
N ARG A 98 -9.96 9.04 7.32
CA ARG A 98 -8.98 10.13 7.24
C ARG A 98 -8.31 10.36 8.58
N GLY A 99 -6.99 10.56 8.57
CA GLY A 99 -6.25 10.89 9.79
C GLY A 99 -6.15 9.76 10.82
N SER A 100 -6.72 8.58 10.53
CA SER A 100 -6.55 7.39 11.36
C SER A 100 -5.18 6.73 11.15
N SER A 101 -4.91 5.67 11.90
CA SER A 101 -3.71 4.83 11.71
C SER A 101 -4.02 3.50 11.01
N TRP A 102 -5.21 3.36 10.43
CA TRP A 102 -5.68 2.14 9.80
C TRP A 102 -5.51 2.22 8.28
N ALA A 103 -4.84 1.21 7.71
CA ALA A 103 -4.78 0.98 6.27
C ALA A 103 -4.62 -0.52 6.05
N LEU A 104 -5.75 -1.20 5.79
CA LEU A 104 -5.86 -2.66 5.81
C LEU A 104 -5.50 -3.25 4.45
N PRO A 105 -4.58 -4.20 4.36
CA PRO A 105 -4.15 -4.76 3.08
C PRO A 105 -5.32 -5.49 2.40
N ILE A 106 -5.68 -5.05 1.20
CA ILE A 106 -6.54 -5.80 0.29
C ILE A 106 -5.70 -6.82 -0.46
N ASP A 107 -4.52 -6.39 -0.91
CA ASP A 107 -3.58 -7.23 -1.63
C ASP A 107 -2.12 -6.88 -1.31
N SER A 108 -1.35 -7.88 -0.90
CA SER A 108 0.08 -7.80 -0.62
C SER A 108 0.83 -8.76 -1.54
N ARG A 109 1.49 -8.25 -2.59
CA ARG A 109 2.22 -9.08 -3.56
C ARG A 109 3.70 -8.81 -3.55
N ARG A 110 4.50 -9.87 -3.54
CA ARG A 110 5.95 -9.78 -3.73
C ARG A 110 6.25 -9.42 -5.18
N LEU A 111 7.03 -8.37 -5.36
CA LEU A 111 7.50 -7.91 -6.66
C LEU A 111 8.68 -8.77 -7.10
N ARG A 112 8.53 -9.45 -8.24
CA ARG A 112 9.60 -10.24 -8.85
C ARG A 112 10.72 -9.32 -9.39
N PRO A 113 11.96 -9.80 -9.54
CA PRO A 113 13.07 -8.98 -10.02
C PRO A 113 12.84 -8.28 -11.37
N GLU A 114 12.13 -8.95 -12.27
CA GLU A 114 11.83 -8.54 -13.64
C GLU A 114 10.63 -7.58 -13.74
N GLU A 115 9.76 -7.55 -12.72
CA GLU A 115 8.57 -6.70 -12.68
C GLU A 115 8.91 -5.29 -12.20
N THR A 116 8.21 -4.27 -12.71
CA THR A 116 8.24 -2.94 -12.09
C THR A 116 7.09 -2.79 -11.10
N ALA A 117 7.27 -1.91 -10.11
CA ALA A 117 6.21 -1.62 -9.14
C ALA A 117 4.96 -1.03 -9.81
N VAL A 118 5.12 -0.32 -10.93
CA VAL A 118 4.02 0.24 -11.72
C VAL A 118 3.24 -0.88 -12.40
N ASP A 119 3.92 -1.78 -13.11
CA ASP A 119 3.24 -2.88 -13.83
C ASP A 119 2.49 -3.79 -12.86
N LEU A 120 3.11 -4.14 -11.72
CA LEU A 120 2.44 -4.94 -10.69
C LEU A 120 1.23 -4.20 -10.12
N ALA A 121 1.33 -2.89 -9.88
CA ALA A 121 0.22 -2.11 -9.36
C ALA A 121 -0.97 -2.05 -10.33
N VAL A 122 -0.73 -1.92 -11.64
CA VAL A 122 -1.79 -1.98 -12.66
C VAL A 122 -2.55 -3.30 -12.54
N ILE A 123 -1.82 -4.43 -12.45
CA ILE A 123 -2.42 -5.76 -12.26
C ILE A 123 -3.19 -5.85 -10.93
N GLN A 124 -2.69 -5.24 -9.85
CA GLN A 124 -3.38 -5.22 -8.56
C GLN A 124 -4.68 -4.41 -8.61
N VAL A 125 -4.67 -3.25 -9.26
CA VAL A 125 -5.85 -2.39 -9.41
C VAL A 125 -6.89 -3.07 -10.30
N GLU A 126 -6.47 -3.69 -11.39
CA GLU A 126 -7.38 -4.44 -12.27
C GLU A 126 -8.10 -5.56 -11.50
N ALA A 127 -7.33 -6.41 -10.82
CA ALA A 127 -7.86 -7.54 -10.08
C ALA A 127 -8.71 -7.07 -8.87
N PHE A 128 -8.40 -5.91 -8.30
CA PHE A 128 -9.22 -5.26 -7.27
C PHE A 128 -10.56 -4.79 -7.83
N CYS A 129 -10.55 -4.05 -8.94
CA CYS A 129 -11.75 -3.55 -9.61
C CYS A 129 -12.68 -4.69 -10.02
N GLN A 130 -12.15 -5.79 -10.57
CA GLN A 130 -12.94 -6.98 -10.90
C GLN A 130 -13.65 -7.57 -9.67
N ARG A 131 -12.97 -7.67 -8.52
CA ARG A 131 -13.57 -8.17 -7.26
C ARG A 131 -14.61 -7.20 -6.69
N ARG A 132 -14.36 -5.90 -6.83
CA ARG A 132 -15.27 -4.84 -6.36
C ARG A 132 -16.50 -4.69 -7.24
N ALA A 133 -16.39 -4.93 -8.55
CA ALA A 133 -17.51 -4.78 -9.47
C ALA A 133 -18.73 -5.63 -9.05
N ALA A 134 -18.51 -6.85 -8.56
CA ALA A 134 -19.58 -7.72 -8.06
C ALA A 134 -20.18 -7.28 -6.70
N GLN A 135 -19.56 -6.32 -6.01
CA GLN A 135 -19.89 -5.94 -4.62
C GLN A 135 -20.26 -4.45 -4.48
N ARG A 136 -19.99 -3.65 -5.50
CA ARG A 136 -20.10 -2.19 -5.46
C ARG A 136 -21.56 -1.76 -5.64
N HIS A 137 -22.03 -0.89 -4.75
CA HIS A 137 -23.31 -0.22 -4.89
C HIS A 137 -23.19 0.87 -5.97
N LEU A 138 -24.29 1.21 -6.66
CA LEU A 138 -24.28 2.25 -7.72
C LEU A 138 -23.72 3.59 -7.22
N ALA A 139 -24.01 3.94 -5.96
CA ALA A 139 -23.53 5.17 -5.30
C ALA A 139 -22.15 5.05 -4.62
N GLY A 140 -21.44 3.92 -4.76
CA GLY A 140 -20.07 3.76 -4.25
C GLY A 140 -19.04 4.35 -5.22
N LEU A 141 -17.94 4.87 -4.71
CA LEU A 141 -16.78 5.28 -5.49
C LEU A 141 -15.50 4.74 -4.84
N ASP A 142 -14.79 3.88 -5.56
CA ASP A 142 -13.46 3.42 -5.15
C ASP A 142 -12.41 4.38 -5.73
N VAL A 143 -11.50 4.86 -4.87
CA VAL A 143 -10.44 5.83 -5.22
C VAL A 143 -9.07 5.23 -4.91
N VAL A 144 -8.31 4.87 -5.93
CA VAL A 144 -6.92 4.42 -5.76
C VAL A 144 -6.01 5.64 -5.62
N VAL A 145 -5.22 5.68 -4.55
CA VAL A 145 -4.33 6.83 -4.26
C VAL A 145 -2.88 6.41 -4.14
N ALA A 146 -1.98 7.10 -4.84
CA ALA A 146 -0.59 6.67 -4.95
C ALA A 146 0.42 7.83 -4.96
N ASP A 147 1.67 7.53 -4.60
CA ASP A 147 2.71 8.53 -4.48
C ASP A 147 3.36 8.93 -5.83
N GLY A 148 4.45 9.71 -5.74
CA GLY A 148 5.21 10.21 -6.90
C GLY A 148 5.80 9.13 -7.81
N LYS A 149 5.95 7.89 -7.32
CA LYS A 149 6.44 6.76 -8.10
C LYS A 149 5.44 6.35 -9.17
N TYR A 150 4.15 6.51 -8.88
CA TYR A 150 3.03 6.14 -9.75
C TYR A 150 2.50 7.33 -10.57
N GLY A 151 2.91 8.57 -10.28
CA GLY A 151 2.59 9.77 -11.08
C GLY A 151 3.31 9.82 -12.43
N ASN A 152 3.01 8.88 -13.32
CA ASN A 152 3.57 8.78 -14.66
C ASN A 152 2.59 8.08 -15.64
N HIS A 153 2.82 8.27 -16.93
CA HIS A 153 1.96 7.75 -18.01
C HIS A 153 1.77 6.22 -17.98
N ARG A 154 2.78 5.43 -17.56
CA ARG A 154 2.64 3.96 -17.52
C ARG A 154 1.61 3.51 -16.50
N PHE A 155 1.51 4.20 -15.36
CA PHE A 155 0.50 3.89 -14.38
C PHE A 155 -0.85 4.45 -14.81
N LEU A 156 -0.93 5.77 -15.07
CA LEU A 156 -2.18 6.46 -15.42
C LEU A 156 -2.84 5.85 -16.66
N GLY A 157 -2.07 5.60 -17.73
CA GLY A 157 -2.59 4.97 -18.94
C GLY A 157 -2.92 3.49 -18.74
N GLY A 158 -2.17 2.79 -17.87
CA GLY A 158 -2.43 1.40 -17.54
C GLY A 158 -3.72 1.18 -16.75
N VAL A 159 -4.22 2.20 -16.04
CA VAL A 159 -5.44 2.11 -15.22
C VAL A 159 -6.58 3.02 -15.71
N GLN A 160 -6.44 3.64 -16.88
CA GLN A 160 -7.36 4.69 -17.36
C GLN A 160 -8.81 4.19 -17.42
N ASP A 161 -9.03 3.02 -18.03
CA ASP A 161 -10.36 2.43 -18.27
C ASP A 161 -10.92 1.65 -17.06
N MET A 162 -10.17 1.57 -15.96
CA MET A 162 -10.60 0.83 -14.78
C MET A 162 -11.69 1.61 -14.03
N PRO A 163 -12.73 0.93 -13.50
CA PRO A 163 -13.92 1.54 -12.90
C PRO A 163 -13.67 2.07 -11.47
N CYS A 164 -12.57 2.79 -11.28
CA CYS A 164 -12.18 3.48 -10.06
C CYS A 164 -11.64 4.87 -10.40
N ALA A 165 -11.74 5.79 -9.46
CA ALA A 165 -11.00 7.04 -9.52
C ALA A 165 -9.53 6.81 -9.12
N LYS A 166 -8.63 7.65 -9.64
CA LYS A 166 -7.20 7.62 -9.37
C LYS A 166 -6.76 9.01 -8.92
N VAL A 167 -6.09 9.11 -7.78
CA VAL A 167 -5.42 10.34 -7.34
C VAL A 167 -3.96 10.06 -7.06
N VAL A 168 -3.08 10.53 -7.93
CA VAL A 168 -1.65 10.24 -7.81
C VAL A 168 -0.82 11.50 -7.71
N ARG A 169 0.19 11.49 -6.85
CA ARG A 169 1.13 12.61 -6.78
C ARG A 169 1.98 12.64 -8.04
N LEU A 170 2.06 13.80 -8.68
CA LEU A 170 2.98 14.07 -9.78
C LEU A 170 4.31 14.63 -9.25
N ARG A 171 5.38 14.34 -9.99
CA ARG A 171 6.70 14.91 -9.71
C ARG A 171 6.66 16.42 -9.99
N ARG A 172 7.26 17.23 -9.11
CA ARG A 172 7.19 18.72 -9.16
C ARG A 172 7.82 19.40 -10.39
N ASP A 173 8.44 18.65 -11.28
CA ASP A 173 9.16 19.12 -12.46
C ASP A 173 8.59 18.49 -13.75
N ARG A 174 7.33 18.00 -13.71
CA ARG A 174 6.65 17.49 -14.90
C ARG A 174 6.36 18.62 -15.88
N VAL A 175 6.40 18.24 -17.16
CA VAL A 175 5.90 19.01 -18.29
C VAL A 175 4.80 18.18 -18.93
N LEU A 176 3.62 18.77 -19.02
CA LEU A 176 2.40 18.22 -19.58
C LEU A 176 1.97 19.06 -20.79
N TYR A 177 0.97 18.57 -21.50
CA TYR A 177 0.44 19.21 -22.70
C TYR A 177 -1.08 19.15 -22.66
N GLY A 178 -1.74 20.20 -23.15
CA GLY A 178 -3.19 20.16 -23.39
C GLY A 178 -3.54 19.53 -24.74
N PRO A 179 -4.84 19.48 -25.09
CA PRO A 179 -5.32 18.88 -26.32
C PRO A 179 -4.72 19.57 -27.56
N PRO A 180 -4.44 18.82 -28.64
CA PRO A 180 -3.92 19.41 -29.86
C PRO A 180 -4.94 20.36 -30.51
N PRO A 181 -4.49 21.42 -31.21
CA PRO A 181 -5.41 22.28 -31.96
C PRO A 181 -6.06 21.51 -33.12
N ALA A 182 -7.17 22.03 -33.63
CA ALA A 182 -7.87 21.47 -34.79
C ALA A 182 -6.91 21.24 -35.98
N TYR A 183 -7.04 20.08 -36.64
CA TYR A 183 -6.14 19.69 -37.71
C TYR A 183 -6.41 20.48 -39.00
N GLY A 184 -5.41 21.27 -39.44
CA GLY A 184 -5.50 22.13 -40.62
C GLY A 184 -5.14 21.48 -41.96
N GLY A 185 -5.07 20.15 -42.07
CA GLY A 185 -5.02 19.45 -43.36
C GLY A 185 -3.65 19.24 -44.02
N ARG A 186 -2.53 19.70 -43.43
CA ARG A 186 -1.19 19.41 -43.97
C ARG A 186 -0.30 18.68 -42.95
N GLY A 187 0.18 17.50 -43.33
CA GLY A 187 1.13 16.70 -42.55
C GLY A 187 0.49 15.86 -41.44
N ARG A 188 1.31 15.34 -40.52
CA ARG A 188 0.78 14.56 -39.39
C ARG A 188 0.04 15.51 -38.42
N PRO A 189 -1.17 15.17 -37.95
CA PRO A 189 -1.85 15.92 -36.89
C PRO A 189 -0.94 16.09 -35.67
N ARG A 190 -0.99 17.27 -35.06
CA ARG A 190 -0.27 17.52 -33.79
C ARG A 190 -0.84 16.61 -32.73
N LYS A 191 0.02 16.05 -31.88
CA LYS A 191 -0.37 15.24 -30.72
C LYS A 191 -0.53 16.05 -29.43
N HIS A 192 0.01 17.26 -29.41
CA HIS A 192 0.13 18.08 -28.21
C HIS A 192 -0.26 19.51 -28.54
N GLY A 193 -1.04 20.12 -27.66
CA GLY A 193 -1.36 21.54 -27.68
C GLY A 193 -0.40 22.36 -26.82
N ARG A 194 -0.98 23.28 -26.05
CA ARG A 194 -0.23 24.20 -25.18
C ARG A 194 0.59 23.41 -24.15
N ARG A 195 1.84 23.80 -23.98
CA ARG A 195 2.76 23.24 -22.99
C ARG A 195 2.42 23.78 -21.60
N PHE A 196 2.42 22.89 -20.60
CA PHE A 196 2.14 23.19 -19.19
C PHE A 196 3.28 22.62 -18.32
N ALA A 197 4.16 23.47 -17.80
CA ALA A 197 5.32 23.05 -17.02
C ALA A 197 5.25 23.52 -15.57
N PHE A 198 5.35 22.58 -14.61
CA PHE A 198 5.15 22.88 -13.18
C PHE A 198 6.18 23.83 -12.57
N LYS A 199 7.32 24.04 -13.24
CA LYS A 199 8.38 24.97 -12.80
C LYS A 199 8.29 26.35 -13.46
N GLU A 200 7.37 26.55 -14.40
CA GLU A 200 7.24 27.76 -15.20
C GLU A 200 5.79 28.24 -15.10
N PRO A 201 5.46 29.02 -14.05
CA PRO A 201 4.09 29.53 -13.83
C PRO A 201 3.49 30.27 -15.03
N GLU A 202 4.33 30.89 -15.86
CA GLU A 202 3.96 31.62 -17.07
C GLU A 202 3.41 30.68 -18.16
N SER A 203 3.71 29.38 -18.07
CA SER A 203 3.15 28.36 -18.98
C SER A 203 1.74 27.94 -18.60
N TRP A 204 1.29 28.22 -17.37
CA TRP A 204 -0.02 27.82 -16.88
C TRP A 204 -1.08 28.70 -17.53
N HIS A 205 -2.17 28.08 -18.00
CA HIS A 205 -3.36 28.81 -18.42
C HIS A 205 -4.26 29.06 -17.21
N GLU A 206 -5.36 29.79 -17.40
CA GLU A 206 -6.35 30.01 -16.35
C GLU A 206 -6.87 28.66 -15.82
N PRO A 207 -6.86 28.43 -14.50
CA PRO A 207 -7.41 27.20 -13.92
C PRO A 207 -8.93 27.20 -14.04
N GLU A 208 -9.55 26.04 -14.30
CA GLU A 208 -11.01 25.95 -14.34
C GLU A 208 -11.65 25.95 -12.93
N GLU A 209 -10.84 25.71 -11.90
CA GLU A 209 -11.24 25.80 -10.50
C GLU A 209 -10.10 26.41 -9.68
N ASP A 210 -10.39 27.43 -8.88
CA ASP A 210 -9.46 28.05 -7.94
C ASP A 210 -10.18 28.31 -6.61
N VAL A 211 -10.00 27.40 -5.65
CA VAL A 211 -10.74 27.42 -4.39
C VAL A 211 -9.78 27.57 -3.22
N THR A 212 -10.20 28.37 -2.23
CA THR A 212 -9.46 28.56 -0.98
C THR A 212 -10.37 28.28 0.22
N PHE A 213 -9.89 27.48 1.16
CA PHE A 213 -10.64 27.10 2.36
C PHE A 213 -9.70 26.82 3.54
N VAL A 214 -10.27 26.60 4.72
CA VAL A 214 -9.51 26.24 5.93
C VAL A 214 -9.76 24.77 6.25
N ASP A 215 -8.68 23.97 6.30
CA ASP A 215 -8.69 22.58 6.73
C ASP A 215 -8.09 22.46 8.15
N ALA A 216 -8.73 21.66 9.01
CA ALA A 216 -8.30 21.50 10.40
C ALA A 216 -6.85 20.99 10.54
N ARG A 217 -6.38 20.17 9.60
CA ARG A 217 -5.04 19.57 9.62
C ARG A 217 -4.03 20.34 8.77
N TRP A 218 -4.46 21.05 7.74
CA TRP A 218 -3.59 21.70 6.76
C TRP A 218 -3.66 23.23 6.74
N GLY A 219 -4.48 23.83 7.61
CA GLY A 219 -4.59 25.28 7.72
C GLY A 219 -5.29 25.87 6.50
N GLN A 220 -4.86 27.05 6.06
CA GLN A 220 -5.38 27.65 4.85
C GLN A 220 -4.82 26.90 3.62
N VAL A 221 -5.73 26.36 2.81
CA VAL A 221 -5.45 25.55 1.61
C VAL A 221 -5.98 26.29 0.39
N ARG A 222 -5.19 26.35 -0.68
CA ARG A 222 -5.63 26.76 -2.03
C ARG A 222 -5.42 25.61 -3.00
N LEU A 223 -6.45 25.32 -3.78
CA LEU A 223 -6.42 24.30 -4.82
C LEU A 223 -6.70 24.96 -6.17
N ARG A 224 -5.86 24.68 -7.15
CA ARG A 224 -6.05 25.10 -8.55
C ARG A 224 -6.07 23.90 -9.46
N THR A 225 -7.08 23.82 -10.34
CA THR A 225 -7.29 22.68 -11.23
C THR A 225 -7.11 23.09 -12.69
N TRP A 226 -6.48 22.21 -13.47
CA TRP A 226 -6.39 22.26 -14.94
C TRP A 226 -6.86 20.93 -15.52
N ARG A 227 -7.80 20.92 -16.47
CA ARG A 227 -8.34 19.69 -17.07
C ARG A 227 -7.69 19.37 -18.41
N GLU A 228 -7.96 18.17 -18.92
CA GLU A 228 -7.53 17.70 -20.26
C GLU A 228 -6.01 17.80 -20.50
N LEU A 229 -5.20 17.51 -19.47
CA LEU A 229 -3.74 17.47 -19.59
C LEU A 229 -3.24 16.04 -19.75
N HIS A 230 -2.21 15.87 -20.56
CA HIS A 230 -1.58 14.57 -20.79
C HIS A 230 -0.05 14.64 -20.76
N ALA A 231 0.57 13.47 -20.58
CA ALA A 231 2.03 13.36 -20.61
C ALA A 231 2.54 13.40 -22.06
N LYS A 232 3.77 13.89 -22.29
CA LYS A 232 4.38 13.86 -23.64
C LYS A 232 4.43 12.44 -24.24
N GLN A 233 4.66 11.46 -23.38
CA GLN A 233 4.83 10.06 -23.79
C GLN A 233 3.53 9.38 -24.18
N ASP A 234 2.39 9.93 -23.76
CA ASP A 234 1.08 9.32 -23.90
C ASP A 234 0.02 10.43 -24.00
N ALA A 235 -0.45 10.67 -25.22
CA ALA A 235 -1.43 11.71 -25.52
C ALA A 235 -2.86 11.21 -25.55
N GLU A 236 -3.06 9.91 -25.33
CA GLU A 236 -4.38 9.28 -25.29
C GLU A 236 -4.92 9.21 -23.86
N THR A 237 -4.00 9.26 -22.88
CA THR A 237 -4.34 9.31 -21.46
C THR A 237 -4.33 10.75 -20.93
N ASP A 238 -5.50 11.35 -20.85
CA ASP A 238 -5.71 12.65 -20.21
C ASP A 238 -6.08 12.51 -18.73
N PHE A 239 -5.87 13.60 -17.99
CA PHE A 239 -6.19 13.70 -16.57
C PHE A 239 -6.30 15.17 -16.15
N ALA A 240 -7.04 15.40 -15.07
CA ALA A 240 -7.02 16.70 -14.40
C ALA A 240 -5.77 16.81 -13.52
N VAL A 241 -5.20 18.01 -13.42
CA VAL A 241 -4.08 18.34 -12.56
C VAL A 241 -4.54 19.30 -11.49
N ILE A 242 -4.27 18.96 -10.22
CA ILE A 242 -4.58 19.81 -9.07
C ILE A 242 -3.27 20.24 -8.41
N LEU A 243 -3.03 21.54 -8.34
CA LEU A 243 -1.99 22.15 -7.51
C LEU A 243 -2.56 22.42 -6.13
N ALA A 244 -2.03 21.76 -5.11
CA ALA A 244 -2.41 21.99 -3.72
C ALA A 244 -1.31 22.73 -2.97
N GLU A 245 -1.67 23.92 -2.51
CA GLU A 245 -0.88 24.78 -1.63
C GLU A 245 -1.51 24.79 -0.25
N VAL A 246 -0.75 24.39 0.77
CA VAL A 246 -1.25 24.25 2.15
C VAL A 246 -0.48 25.16 3.09
N ARG A 247 -1.08 25.44 4.26
CA ARG A 247 -0.49 26.28 5.30
C ARG A 247 -0.14 27.69 4.79
N LEU A 248 -1.02 28.28 3.97
CA LEU A 248 -0.80 29.62 3.39
C LEU A 248 -0.67 30.71 4.45
N GLU A 249 -1.24 30.48 5.63
CA GLU A 249 -1.13 31.36 6.80
C GLU A 249 0.30 31.45 7.36
N ARG A 250 1.18 30.51 7.01
CA ARG A 250 2.56 30.47 7.52
C ARG A 250 3.51 31.20 6.58
N GLU A 251 4.53 31.83 7.17
CA GLU A 251 5.64 32.43 6.43
C GLU A 251 6.48 31.34 5.74
N LYS A 252 6.90 30.31 6.48
CA LYS A 252 7.62 29.14 5.93
C LYS A 252 6.65 28.02 5.58
N ARG A 253 6.23 28.00 4.32
CA ARG A 253 5.22 27.07 3.80
C ARG A 253 5.85 25.74 3.35
N PRO A 254 5.14 24.61 3.47
CA PRO A 254 5.51 23.38 2.78
C PRO A 254 5.55 23.59 1.26
N ALA A 255 6.39 22.83 0.56
CA ALA A 255 6.38 22.85 -0.89
C ALA A 255 5.02 22.34 -1.42
N PRO A 256 4.47 22.98 -2.46
CA PRO A 256 3.21 22.55 -3.04
C PRO A 256 3.31 21.13 -3.60
N ILE A 257 2.15 20.47 -3.65
CA ILE A 257 2.02 19.15 -4.28
C ILE A 257 1.16 19.27 -5.53
N TRP A 258 1.54 18.49 -6.54
CA TRP A 258 0.78 18.35 -7.77
C TRP A 258 0.13 16.98 -7.76
N LEU A 259 -1.16 16.91 -8.04
CA LEU A 259 -1.94 15.68 -8.11
C LEU A 259 -2.47 15.51 -9.53
N ALA A 260 -2.43 14.30 -10.07
CA ALA A 260 -3.25 13.91 -11.21
C ALA A 260 -4.52 13.25 -10.69
N TYR A 261 -5.64 13.57 -11.30
CA TYR A 261 -6.95 12.96 -11.08
C TYR A 261 -7.49 12.35 -12.37
N GLN A 262 -7.86 11.08 -12.30
CA GLN A 262 -8.61 10.38 -13.35
C GLN A 262 -9.81 9.68 -12.75
N GLY A 263 -11.00 9.99 -13.21
CA GLY A 263 -12.25 9.41 -12.74
C GLY A 263 -13.43 10.12 -13.38
N ALA A 264 -14.64 9.82 -12.93
CA ALA A 264 -15.82 10.54 -13.38
C ALA A 264 -15.68 12.05 -13.09
N ASP A 265 -16.25 12.87 -13.97
CA ASP A 265 -16.35 14.30 -13.75
C ASP A 265 -17.33 14.65 -12.62
N GLY A 266 -17.30 15.91 -12.19
CA GLY A 266 -18.23 16.44 -11.19
C GLY A 266 -17.77 16.35 -9.74
N HIS A 267 -16.54 15.89 -9.49
CA HIS A 267 -15.93 15.94 -8.15
C HIS A 267 -15.14 17.24 -7.95
N PRO A 268 -15.46 18.06 -6.93
CA PRO A 268 -14.71 19.27 -6.59
C PRO A 268 -13.25 18.99 -6.24
N ALA A 269 -12.34 19.93 -6.50
CA ALA A 269 -10.92 19.76 -6.18
C ALA A 269 -10.68 19.46 -4.69
N GLN A 270 -11.50 20.04 -3.81
CA GLN A 270 -11.44 19.82 -2.36
C GLN A 270 -11.65 18.34 -1.99
N ASP A 271 -12.62 17.67 -2.63
CA ASP A 271 -12.89 16.26 -2.37
C ASP A 271 -11.73 15.39 -2.86
N VAL A 272 -11.29 15.62 -4.10
CA VAL A 272 -10.17 14.88 -4.71
C VAL A 272 -8.88 15.03 -3.89
N TRP A 273 -8.56 16.25 -3.45
CA TRP A 273 -7.43 16.51 -2.57
C TRP A 273 -7.59 15.79 -1.22
N SER A 274 -8.80 15.80 -0.64
CA SER A 274 -9.05 15.09 0.61
C SER A 274 -8.76 13.60 0.48
N TRP A 275 -9.15 12.94 -0.63
CA TRP A 275 -8.87 11.52 -0.87
C TRP A 275 -7.37 11.23 -0.91
N PHE A 276 -6.56 12.15 -1.45
CA PHE A 276 -5.11 12.01 -1.42
C PHE A 276 -4.54 12.13 0.01
N ASP A 277 -5.07 13.03 0.85
CA ASP A 277 -4.67 13.13 2.26
C ASP A 277 -5.03 11.85 3.05
N HIS A 278 -6.10 11.13 2.65
CA HIS A 278 -6.44 9.81 3.18
C HIS A 278 -5.39 8.73 2.84
N ARG A 279 -4.37 9.00 2.01
CA ARG A 279 -3.26 8.06 1.74
C ARG A 279 -2.35 7.84 2.95
N TRP A 280 -2.17 8.88 3.77
CA TRP A 280 -1.20 8.89 4.86
C TRP A 280 -1.19 7.64 5.77
N PRO A 281 -2.33 7.04 6.15
CA PRO A 281 -2.37 5.88 7.05
C PRO A 281 -1.61 4.62 6.57
N ILE A 282 -1.29 4.49 5.28
CA ILE A 282 -0.52 3.33 4.78
C ILE A 282 0.89 3.26 5.38
N GLU A 283 1.56 4.40 5.55
CA GLU A 283 2.91 4.46 6.11
C GLU A 283 2.99 4.01 7.58
N PRO A 284 2.17 4.56 8.52
CA PRO A 284 2.13 4.06 9.89
C PRO A 284 1.60 2.61 9.97
N SER A 285 0.69 2.19 9.08
CA SER A 285 0.23 0.80 8.99
C SER A 285 1.37 -0.17 8.65
N ILE A 286 2.18 0.13 7.62
CA ILE A 286 3.37 -0.65 7.27
C ILE A 286 4.33 -0.71 8.46
N ARG A 287 4.59 0.42 9.12
CA ARG A 287 5.45 0.48 10.31
C ARG A 287 4.92 -0.39 11.44
N PHE A 288 3.62 -0.35 11.70
CA PHE A 288 2.96 -1.17 12.70
C PHE A 288 3.10 -2.66 12.39
N ARG A 289 2.76 -3.09 11.17
CA ARG A 289 2.89 -4.49 10.72
C ARG A 289 4.32 -5.01 10.88
N LYS A 290 5.31 -4.21 10.51
CA LYS A 290 6.73 -4.55 10.69
C LYS A 290 7.15 -4.70 12.16
N ARG A 291 6.77 -3.74 13.01
CA ARG A 291 7.30 -3.63 14.38
C ARG A 291 6.49 -4.39 15.43
N ARG A 292 5.18 -4.48 15.26
CA ARG A 292 4.23 -4.99 16.26
C ARG A 292 3.59 -6.30 15.86
N LEU A 293 3.42 -6.55 14.54
CA LEU A 293 3.03 -7.86 14.00
C LEU A 293 4.21 -8.66 13.46
N TYR A 294 5.42 -8.15 13.67
CA TYR A 294 6.68 -8.85 13.37
C TYR A 294 6.80 -9.30 11.91
N TRP A 295 6.23 -8.55 10.96
CA TRP A 295 6.21 -8.91 9.55
C TRP A 295 7.60 -9.26 9.02
N THR A 296 8.63 -8.49 9.37
CA THR A 296 9.99 -8.69 8.86
C THR A 296 10.92 -9.44 9.82
N LEU A 297 10.39 -10.04 10.89
CA LEU A 297 11.19 -10.75 11.90
C LEU A 297 11.66 -12.14 11.43
N PRO A 298 10.84 -13.00 10.78
CA PRO A 298 11.26 -14.37 10.47
C PRO A 298 12.44 -14.44 9.49
N ALA A 299 13.37 -15.36 9.73
CA ALA A 299 14.49 -15.66 8.83
C ALA A 299 14.22 -16.95 8.03
N LEU A 300 13.15 -16.93 7.23
CA LEU A 300 12.72 -18.09 6.44
C LEU A 300 13.70 -18.35 5.28
N GLN A 301 13.82 -19.61 4.89
CA GLN A 301 14.81 -20.05 3.88
C GLN A 301 14.24 -20.21 2.47
N GLN A 302 12.92 -20.07 2.29
CA GLN A 302 12.23 -20.10 1.00
C GLN A 302 11.33 -18.87 0.89
N SER A 303 11.25 -18.30 -0.31
CA SER A 303 10.57 -17.01 -0.50
C SER A 303 9.05 -17.14 -0.43
N GLU A 304 8.51 -18.27 -0.85
CA GLU A 304 7.09 -18.59 -0.81
C GLU A 304 6.59 -18.65 0.64
N ARG A 305 7.47 -19.05 1.58
CA ARG A 305 7.20 -19.01 3.03
C ARG A 305 7.15 -17.57 3.55
N CYS A 306 7.94 -16.65 2.99
CA CYS A 306 7.85 -15.22 3.31
C CYS A 306 6.52 -14.63 2.83
N ASP A 307 6.06 -15.05 1.65
CA ASP A 307 4.75 -14.64 1.11
C ASP A 307 3.61 -15.18 1.99
N ARG A 308 3.69 -16.44 2.43
CA ARG A 308 2.74 -17.04 3.38
C ARG A 308 2.71 -16.31 4.73
N TRP A 309 3.87 -15.97 5.27
CA TRP A 309 3.96 -15.16 6.48
C TRP A 309 3.32 -13.78 6.30
N THR A 310 3.54 -13.13 5.14
CA THR A 310 2.93 -11.84 4.82
C THR A 310 1.40 -11.91 4.87
N ARG A 311 0.81 -12.95 4.28
CA ARG A 311 -0.65 -13.18 4.32
C ARG A 311 -1.17 -13.44 5.73
N LEU A 312 -0.43 -14.16 6.58
CA LEU A 312 -0.80 -14.34 7.99
C LEU A 312 -0.81 -13.02 8.76
N VAL A 313 0.18 -12.16 8.51
CA VAL A 313 0.22 -10.80 9.08
C VAL A 313 -0.96 -9.97 8.60
N ASP A 314 -1.36 -10.10 7.34
CA ASP A 314 -2.52 -9.40 6.77
C ASP A 314 -3.81 -9.81 7.47
N ILE A 315 -4.04 -11.13 7.61
CA ILE A 315 -5.18 -11.68 8.33
C ILE A 315 -5.18 -11.19 9.79
N ALA A 316 -4.03 -11.26 10.48
CA ALA A 316 -3.93 -10.79 11.86
C ALA A 316 -4.27 -9.29 11.97
N TYR A 317 -3.86 -8.48 11.00
CA TYR A 317 -4.17 -7.05 11.00
C TYR A 317 -5.64 -6.75 10.74
N TRP A 318 -6.29 -7.51 9.84
CA TRP A 318 -7.75 -7.47 9.67
C TRP A 318 -8.49 -7.90 10.94
N GLN A 319 -8.03 -8.94 11.63
CA GLN A 319 -8.61 -9.35 12.90
C GLN A 319 -8.53 -8.25 13.97
N LEU A 320 -7.39 -7.53 14.05
CA LEU A 320 -7.28 -6.37 14.92
C LEU A 320 -8.28 -5.28 14.52
N PHE A 321 -8.44 -5.01 13.24
CA PHE A 321 -9.42 -4.00 12.82
C PHE A 321 -10.84 -4.38 13.24
N GLN A 322 -11.27 -5.62 13.04
CA GLN A 322 -12.60 -6.07 13.47
C GLN A 322 -12.76 -6.04 14.99
N ALA A 323 -11.71 -6.41 15.73
CA ALA A 323 -11.73 -6.41 17.19
C ALA A 323 -11.81 -4.99 17.80
N ARG A 324 -11.50 -3.92 17.05
CA ARG A 324 -11.46 -2.55 17.57
C ARG A 324 -12.77 -2.08 18.22
N GLN A 325 -13.90 -2.63 17.79
CA GLN A 325 -15.24 -2.32 18.32
C GLN A 325 -15.64 -3.22 19.49
N LEU A 326 -14.89 -4.30 19.74
CA LEU A 326 -15.20 -5.31 20.75
C LEU A 326 -14.33 -5.17 22.01
N VAL A 327 -13.18 -4.51 21.89
CA VAL A 327 -12.23 -4.37 23.00
C VAL A 327 -12.37 -3.00 23.67
N ALA A 328 -12.34 -3.00 25.00
CA ALA A 328 -12.16 -1.78 25.77
C ALA A 328 -10.68 -1.34 25.75
N ASP A 329 -10.43 -0.03 25.80
CA ASP A 329 -9.06 0.48 25.96
C ASP A 329 -8.45 -0.03 27.27
N ARG A 330 -7.17 -0.35 27.24
CA ARG A 330 -6.42 -0.85 28.39
C ARG A 330 -5.07 -0.15 28.48
N PRO A 331 -5.02 1.16 28.73
CA PRO A 331 -3.79 1.91 28.73
C PRO A 331 -2.79 1.39 29.78
N LEU A 332 -1.51 1.39 29.44
CA LEU A 332 -0.41 1.26 30.40
C LEU A 332 -0.38 2.52 31.31
N PRO A 333 0.27 2.47 32.49
CA PRO A 333 0.23 3.58 33.45
C PRO A 333 0.68 4.94 32.90
N TRP A 334 1.56 4.95 31.89
CA TRP A 334 2.07 6.14 31.22
C TRP A 334 1.32 6.51 29.92
N GLN A 335 0.26 5.79 29.60
CA GLN A 335 -0.52 5.99 28.38
C GLN A 335 -1.85 6.70 28.69
N LYS A 336 -2.17 7.76 27.93
CA LYS A 336 -3.50 8.38 28.02
C LYS A 336 -4.59 7.42 27.48
N PRO A 337 -5.79 7.39 28.06
CA PRO A 337 -6.94 6.68 27.49
C PRO A 337 -7.29 7.17 26.08
N GLN A 338 -7.85 6.30 25.25
CA GLN A 338 -8.29 6.61 23.89
C GLN A 338 -9.69 6.05 23.63
N GLN A 339 -10.54 6.85 22.98
CA GLN A 339 -11.84 6.37 22.46
C GLN A 339 -11.66 5.72 21.08
N ASN A 340 -10.99 6.42 20.16
CA ASN A 340 -10.65 5.89 18.83
C ASN A 340 -9.35 5.10 18.91
N LEU A 341 -9.48 3.77 19.04
CA LEU A 341 -8.34 2.89 19.25
C LEU A 341 -7.45 2.78 18.00
N THR A 342 -6.17 3.05 18.20
CA THR A 342 -5.13 2.74 17.20
C THR A 342 -4.87 1.23 17.15
N PRO A 343 -4.26 0.69 16.07
CA PRO A 343 -3.93 -0.73 16.00
C PRO A 343 -3.10 -1.25 17.18
N GLY A 344 -2.22 -0.42 17.72
CA GLY A 344 -1.42 -0.75 18.90
C GLY A 344 -2.24 -0.89 20.18
N ARG A 345 -3.29 -0.07 20.35
CA ARG A 345 -4.20 -0.19 21.49
C ARG A 345 -5.05 -1.44 21.41
N VAL A 346 -5.59 -1.73 20.22
CA VAL A 346 -6.37 -2.96 20.03
C VAL A 346 -5.50 -4.19 20.28
N LEU A 347 -4.29 -4.24 19.74
CA LEU A 347 -3.36 -5.35 19.98
C LEU A 347 -3.07 -5.55 21.47
N GLN A 348 -2.96 -4.47 22.24
CA GLN A 348 -2.73 -4.51 23.69
C GLN A 348 -3.91 -5.10 24.46
N ALA A 349 -5.15 -4.90 23.98
CA ALA A 349 -6.35 -5.48 24.57
C ALA A 349 -6.73 -6.86 24.00
N MET A 350 -6.10 -7.29 22.90
CA MET A 350 -6.52 -8.45 22.11
C MET A 350 -6.47 -9.80 22.87
N ALA A 351 -5.48 -9.99 23.74
CA ALA A 351 -5.33 -11.24 24.49
C ALA A 351 -6.58 -11.61 25.30
N LEU A 352 -7.29 -10.58 25.75
CA LEU A 352 -8.45 -10.66 26.61
C LEU A 352 -9.71 -11.06 25.82
N LEU A 353 -9.83 -10.54 24.60
CA LEU A 353 -10.83 -10.98 23.64
C LEU A 353 -10.61 -12.45 23.26
N PHE A 354 -9.36 -12.85 22.97
CA PHE A 354 -9.04 -14.24 22.66
C PHE A 354 -9.34 -15.21 23.82
N ALA A 355 -9.11 -14.80 25.06
CA ALA A 355 -9.50 -15.61 26.22
C ALA A 355 -11.03 -15.80 26.31
N THR A 356 -11.81 -14.81 25.87
CA THR A 356 -13.28 -14.83 25.92
C THR A 356 -13.90 -15.65 24.79
N ILE A 357 -13.46 -15.45 23.54
CA ILE A 357 -13.99 -16.18 22.38
C ILE A 357 -13.42 -17.60 22.27
N GLY A 358 -12.33 -17.89 22.99
CA GLY A 358 -11.60 -19.14 22.88
C GLY A 358 -10.86 -19.25 21.54
N THR A 359 -10.80 -20.45 21.00
CA THR A 359 -9.97 -20.75 19.83
C THR A 359 -10.70 -21.70 18.90
N PRO A 360 -10.86 -21.36 17.62
CA PRO A 360 -11.50 -22.24 16.65
C PRO A 360 -10.65 -23.46 16.28
N SER A 361 -9.36 -23.46 16.64
CA SER A 361 -8.48 -24.60 16.35
C SER A 361 -8.89 -25.84 17.14
N GLN A 362 -8.85 -27.00 16.47
CA GLN A 362 -9.01 -28.30 17.12
C GLN A 362 -7.92 -28.55 18.18
N SER A 363 -8.25 -29.42 19.14
CA SER A 363 -7.32 -29.90 20.16
C SER A 363 -6.05 -30.47 19.55
N VAL A 364 -4.93 -30.29 20.24
CA VAL A 364 -3.65 -30.82 19.81
C VAL A 364 -3.67 -32.35 19.89
N GLN A 365 -3.22 -32.99 18.82
CA GLN A 365 -2.93 -34.42 18.85
C GLN A 365 -1.48 -34.63 19.26
N THR A 366 -1.25 -35.59 20.16
CA THR A 366 0.11 -36.02 20.52
C THR A 366 0.78 -36.59 19.28
N ARG A 367 1.78 -35.87 18.76
CA ARG A 367 2.67 -36.42 17.75
C ARG A 367 3.55 -37.46 18.45
N GLY A 368 3.48 -38.72 18.02
CA GLY A 368 4.44 -39.75 18.45
C GLY A 368 5.87 -39.38 18.03
N LYS A 369 6.81 -40.31 18.21
CA LYS A 369 8.20 -40.11 17.73
C LYS A 369 8.18 -39.87 16.23
N SER A 370 8.71 -38.71 15.80
CA SER A 370 8.93 -38.45 14.37
C SER A 370 9.82 -39.57 13.81
N PRO A 371 9.55 -40.11 12.60
CA PRO A 371 10.40 -41.14 11.98
C PRO A 371 11.84 -40.66 11.73
N GLY A 372 12.12 -39.38 11.99
CA GLY A 372 13.43 -38.79 11.82
C GLY A 372 13.75 -38.61 10.34
N TRP A 373 15.03 -38.40 10.07
CA TRP A 373 15.50 -38.34 8.71
C TRP A 373 15.56 -39.76 8.12
N PRO A 374 14.99 -40.01 6.92
CA PRO A 374 15.06 -41.34 6.32
C PRO A 374 16.50 -41.81 6.16
N LYS A 375 16.81 -43.02 6.68
CA LYS A 375 18.13 -43.64 6.52
C LYS A 375 18.47 -43.74 5.02
N GLY A 376 19.71 -43.43 4.65
CA GLY A 376 20.18 -43.44 3.25
C GLY A 376 19.87 -42.18 2.44
N ARG A 377 18.99 -41.28 2.90
CA ARG A 377 18.73 -40.01 2.22
C ARG A 377 19.90 -39.05 2.44
N LYS A 378 20.60 -38.62 1.38
CA LYS A 378 21.66 -37.62 1.49
C LYS A 378 21.08 -36.25 1.86
N ARG A 379 21.74 -35.51 2.75
CA ARG A 379 21.44 -34.11 3.02
C ARG A 379 22.14 -33.24 1.97
N SER A 380 21.37 -32.59 1.10
CA SER A 380 21.89 -31.57 0.19
C SER A 380 21.77 -30.18 0.84
N PRO A 381 22.79 -29.31 0.69
CA PRO A 381 22.64 -27.91 1.03
C PRO A 381 21.48 -27.28 0.24
N PRO A 382 20.71 -26.35 0.84
CA PRO A 382 19.69 -25.63 0.09
C PRO A 382 20.30 -24.85 -1.09
N PRO A 383 19.58 -24.72 -2.22
CA PRO A 383 20.03 -23.93 -3.35
C PRO A 383 20.30 -22.49 -2.94
N ARG A 384 21.31 -21.88 -3.57
CA ARG A 384 21.69 -20.49 -3.34
C ARG A 384 21.32 -19.62 -4.53
N PHE A 385 20.81 -18.43 -4.28
CA PHE A 385 20.37 -17.51 -5.32
C PHE A 385 21.13 -16.19 -5.23
N LYS A 386 21.44 -15.61 -6.41
CA LYS A 386 22.07 -14.29 -6.50
C LYS A 386 21.03 -13.19 -6.31
N THR A 387 21.45 -12.09 -5.71
CA THR A 387 20.65 -10.87 -5.62
C THR A 387 20.73 -10.09 -6.92
N VAL A 388 19.59 -9.61 -7.41
CA VAL A 388 19.49 -8.87 -8.68
C VAL A 388 19.56 -7.36 -8.40
N ARG A 389 20.29 -6.63 -9.23
CA ARG A 389 20.20 -5.16 -9.29
C ARG A 389 19.15 -4.80 -10.33
N ARG A 390 18.07 -4.13 -9.92
CA ARG A 390 17.08 -3.62 -10.87
C ARG A 390 17.75 -2.52 -11.70
N GLY A 391 17.77 -2.69 -13.02
CA GLY A 391 18.24 -1.63 -13.93
C GLY A 391 17.31 -0.42 -13.84
N LYS A 392 17.85 0.78 -14.04
CA LYS A 392 17.02 1.95 -14.34
C LYS A 392 16.46 1.73 -15.74
N LYS A 393 15.18 1.35 -15.86
CA LYS A 393 14.44 1.47 -17.12
C LYS A 393 13.88 2.87 -17.26
#